data_AF-A0A9D6MF45-F1
#
_entry.id   AF-A0A9D6MF45-F1
#
_cell.length_a   1.000
_cell.length_b   1.000
_cell.length_c   1.000
_cell.angle_alpha   90.00
_cell.angle_beta   90.00
_cell.angle_gamma   90.00
#
_symmetry.space_group_name_H-M   'P 1'
#
loop_
_entity.id
_entity.type
_entity.pdbx_description
1 polymer ?
#
loop_
_entity_poly.entity_id
_entity_poly.type
_entity_poly.pdbx_seq_one_letter_code
_entity_poly.pdbx_strand_id
1 'polypeptide(L)'
;MRILHIIPYFYPAWAYGGTCRAAWELSRALVRKGHDVVVFTTDALDATSRARPVFEVVDGVEIHRFRNVNNSLAWNRIFLP
;
A
#
# COMPACT_ATOMS: atom_id res chain seq x y z
N MET A 1 2.08 -6.43 -19.12
CA MET A 1 0.66 -6.46 -18.67
C MET A 1 0.43 -5.28 -17.75
N ARG A 2 -0.80 -4.79 -17.64
CA ARG A 2 -1.18 -3.75 -16.68
C ARG A 2 -1.90 -4.41 -15.51
N ILE A 3 -1.38 -4.26 -14.30
CA ILE A 3 -1.84 -4.95 -13.10
C ILE A 3 -2.20 -3.90 -12.05
N LEU A 4 -3.43 -3.96 -11.54
CA LEU A 4 -3.88 -3.16 -10.40
C LEU A 4 -3.99 -4.05 -9.16
N HIS A 5 -3.21 -3.74 -8.13
CA HIS A 5 -3.34 -4.34 -6.81
C HIS A 5 -4.13 -3.40 -5.89
N ILE A 6 -5.16 -3.92 -5.24
CA ILE A 6 -5.94 -3.19 -4.24
C ILE A 6 -5.72 -3.86 -2.90
N ILE A 7 -5.17 -3.13 -1.94
CA ILE A 7 -4.81 -3.66 -0.62
C ILE A 7 -5.00 -2.58 0.45
N PRO A 8 -5.57 -2.88 1.62
CA PRO A 8 -5.91 -1.85 2.61
C PRO A 8 -4.70 -1.11 3.19
N TYR A 9 -3.53 -1.72 3.23
CA TYR A 9 -2.26 -1.11 3.66
C TYR A 9 -1.12 -1.69 2.82
N PHE A 10 -0.15 -0.85 2.49
CA PHE A 10 0.97 -1.21 1.63
C PHE A 10 2.24 -0.50 2.07
N TYR A 11 3.34 -0.61 1.32
CA TYR A 11 4.59 0.13 1.54
C TYR A 11 4.32 1.60 1.97
N PRO A 12 4.94 2.14 3.04
CA PRO A 12 5.83 1.48 4.01
C PRO A 12 5.13 1.05 5.32
N ALA A 13 3.86 0.64 5.29
CA ALA A 13 3.03 0.25 6.44
C ALA A 13 3.44 -1.09 7.10
N TRP A 14 4.72 -1.22 7.46
CA TRP A 14 5.34 -2.43 8.00
C TRP A 14 4.80 -2.81 9.38
N ALA A 15 4.22 -1.87 10.12
CA ALA A 15 3.56 -2.13 11.40
C ALA A 15 2.42 -3.16 11.26
N TYR A 16 1.81 -3.30 10.08
CA TYR A 16 0.76 -4.29 9.81
C TYR A 16 1.27 -5.73 9.61
N GLY A 17 2.60 -5.92 9.57
CA GLY A 17 3.24 -7.23 9.54
C GLY A 17 3.57 -7.76 8.15
N GLY A 18 3.81 -9.08 8.08
CA GLY A 18 4.43 -9.75 6.93
C GLY A 18 3.63 -9.69 5.63
N THR A 19 2.30 -9.61 5.69
CA THR A 19 1.43 -9.53 4.49
C THR A 19 1.72 -8.29 3.66
N CYS A 20 1.96 -7.15 4.30
CA CYS A 20 2.35 -5.90 3.65
C CYS A 20 3.67 -6.06 2.89
N ARG A 21 4.65 -6.73 3.51
CA ARG A 21 5.98 -6.95 2.92
C ARG A 21 5.93 -7.96 1.76
N ALA A 22 5.12 -9.01 1.88
CA ALA A 22 4.91 -9.97 0.81
C ALA A 22 4.26 -9.32 -0.42
N ALA A 23 3.23 -8.48 -0.22
CA ALA A 23 2.61 -7.72 -1.30
C ALA A 23 3.59 -6.77 -1.98
N TRP A 24 4.45 -6.10 -1.19
CA TRP A 24 5.51 -5.23 -1.72
C TRP A 24 6.49 -5.98 -2.61
N GLU A 25 7.05 -7.09 -2.14
CA GLU A 25 8.02 -7.86 -2.92
C GLU A 25 7.38 -8.50 -4.17
N LEU A 26 6.11 -8.92 -4.10
CA LEU A 26 5.36 -9.39 -5.26
C LEU A 26 5.23 -8.28 -6.32
N SER A 27 4.79 -7.08 -5.94
CA SER A 27 4.63 -5.95 -6.87
C SER A 27 5.96 -5.61 -7.56
N ARG A 28 7.07 -5.53 -6.80
CA ARG A 28 8.40 -5.28 -7.38
C ARG A 28 8.85 -6.41 -8.31
N ALA A 29 8.60 -7.66 -7.95
CA ALA A 29 8.96 -8.80 -8.78
C ALA A 29 8.20 -8.78 -10.12
N LEU A 30 6.94 -8.36 -10.13
CA LEU A 30 6.15 -8.17 -11.34
C LEU A 30 6.69 -7.00 -12.21
N VAL A 31 7.06 -5.88 -11.59
CA VAL A 31 7.73 -4.77 -12.31
C VAL A 31 9.03 -5.24 -12.97
N ARG A 32 9.87 -5.99 -12.24
CA ARG A 32 11.11 -6.57 -12.80
C ARG A 32 10.88 -7.55 -13.96
N LYS A 33 9.68 -8.13 -14.06
CA LYS A 33 9.26 -8.96 -15.20
C LYS A 33 8.69 -8.16 -16.38
N GLY A 34 8.75 -6.83 -16.33
CA GLY A 34 8.26 -5.94 -17.39
C GLY A 34 6.74 -5.74 -17.37
N HIS A 35 6.13 -5.78 -16.19
CA HIS A 35 4.71 -5.45 -16.02
C HIS A 35 4.54 -4.05 -15.43
N ASP A 36 3.49 -3.35 -15.86
CA ASP A 36 3.09 -2.08 -15.25
C ASP A 36 2.22 -2.39 -14.03
N VAL A 37 2.70 -2.02 -12.84
CA VAL A 37 2.02 -2.34 -11.58
C VAL A 37 1.61 -1.05 -10.88
N VAL A 38 0.30 -0.94 -10.62
CA VAL A 38 -0.31 0.14 -9.85
C VAL A 38 -0.89 -0.45 -8.57
N VAL A 39 -0.71 0.23 -7.45
CA VAL A 39 -1.24 -0.16 -6.15
C VAL A 39 -2.18 0.92 -5.64
N PHE A 40 -3.43 0.57 -5.42
CA PHE A 40 -4.38 1.40 -4.69
C PHE A 40 -4.47 0.89 -3.26
N THR A 41 -4.16 1.77 -2.33
CA THR A 41 -4.11 1.45 -0.91
C THR A 41 -4.62 2.62 -0.08
N THR A 42 -4.65 2.48 1.24
CA THR A 42 -4.99 3.60 2.11
C THR A 42 -3.73 4.28 2.65
N ASP A 43 -3.89 5.40 3.32
CA ASP A 43 -2.83 6.10 4.05
C ASP A 43 -2.55 5.50 5.43
N ALA A 44 -2.98 4.26 5.70
CA ALA A 44 -2.59 3.53 6.90
C ALA A 44 -1.07 3.28 6.93
N LEU A 45 -0.40 3.66 8.02
CA LEU A 45 1.03 3.39 8.26
C LEU A 45 1.21 2.55 9.52
N ASP A 46 0.61 3.02 10.62
CA ASP A 46 0.54 2.36 11.91
C ASP A 46 -0.73 2.85 12.66
N ALA A 47 -0.82 2.56 13.97
CA ALA A 47 -1.98 2.88 14.79
C ALA A 47 -2.31 4.38 14.88
N THR A 48 -1.33 5.28 14.72
CA THR A 48 -1.48 6.72 14.97
C THR A 48 -1.00 7.60 13.83
N SER A 49 -0.18 7.08 12.92
CA SER A 49 0.47 7.82 11.85
C SER A 49 -0.07 7.43 10.48
N ARG A 50 0.07 8.35 9.51
CA ARG A 50 -0.37 8.19 8.13
C ARG A 50 0.79 8.09 7.17
N ALA A 51 0.66 7.22 6.16
CA ALA A 51 1.62 7.09 5.09
C ALA A 51 1.49 8.28 4.13
N ARG A 52 2.63 8.87 3.77
CA ARG A 52 2.73 9.98 2.82
C ARG A 52 3.92 9.71 1.89
N PRO A 53 3.91 10.25 0.64
CA PRO A 53 2.87 11.10 0.03
C PRO A 53 1.60 10.35 -0.41
N VAL A 54 0.60 11.08 -0.94
CA VAL A 54 -0.65 10.50 -1.50
C VAL A 54 -0.38 9.69 -2.77
N PHE A 55 0.63 10.09 -3.54
CA PHE A 55 1.08 9.40 -4.73
C PHE A 55 2.60 9.35 -4.75
N GLU A 56 3.16 8.18 -5.06
CA GLU A 56 4.58 8.02 -5.36
C GLU A 56 4.83 6.80 -6.25
N VAL A 57 5.98 6.81 -6.91
CA VAL A 57 6.50 5.65 -7.63
C VAL A 57 7.75 5.17 -6.92
N VAL A 58 7.74 3.93 -6.44
CA VAL A 58 8.87 3.32 -5.73
C VAL A 58 9.24 2.03 -6.43
N ASP A 59 10.50 1.90 -6.85
CA ASP A 59 11.00 0.75 -7.62
C ASP A 59 10.13 0.38 -8.84
N GLY A 60 9.56 1.40 -9.49
CA GLY A 60 8.67 1.26 -10.65
C GLY A 60 7.24 0.82 -10.31
N VAL A 61 6.88 0.67 -9.04
CA VAL A 61 5.50 0.44 -8.58
C VAL A 61 4.83 1.79 -8.35
N GLU A 62 3.75 2.10 -9.07
CA GLU A 62 2.89 3.26 -8.78
C GLU A 62 2.05 2.99 -7.54
N ILE A 63 2.02 3.90 -6.59
CA ILE A 63 1.28 3.76 -5.33
C ILE A 63 0.38 4.97 -5.15
N HIS A 64 -0.93 4.73 -5.03
CA HIS A 64 -1.93 5.73 -4.71
C HIS A 64 -2.57 5.42 -3.36
N ARG A 65 -2.57 6.41 -2.47
CA ARG A 65 -3.08 6.30 -1.11
C ARG A 65 -4.36 7.10 -0.93
N PHE A 66 -5.41 6.43 -0.46
CA PHE A 66 -6.68 7.05 -0.09
C PHE A 66 -6.74 7.27 1.43
N ARG A 67 -7.31 8.38 1.86
CA ARG A 67 -7.27 8.80 3.26
C ARG A 67 -8.30 8.04 4.10
N ASN A 68 -7.86 7.25 5.07
CA ASN A 68 -8.80 6.68 6.04
C ASN A 68 -9.44 7.78 6.90
N VAL A 69 -10.73 7.63 7.21
CA VAL A 69 -11.42 8.44 8.22
C VAL A 69 -10.65 8.40 9.56
N ASN A 70 -10.19 7.22 10.00
CA ASN A 70 -9.48 7.04 11.27
C ASN A 70 -8.46 5.88 11.21
N ASN A 71 -7.19 6.13 11.59
CA ASN A 71 -6.14 5.11 11.56
C ASN A 71 -6.17 4.13 12.73
N SER A 72 -6.73 4.51 13.88
CA SER A 72 -6.99 3.58 14.98
C SER A 72 -8.04 2.53 14.58
N LEU A 73 -9.06 2.92 13.82
CA LEU A 73 -10.00 1.97 13.22
C LEU A 73 -9.30 1.07 12.19
N ALA A 74 -8.48 1.64 11.33
CA ALA A 74 -7.70 0.89 10.34
C ALA A 74 -6.75 -0.14 11.01
N TRP A 75 -6.14 0.22 12.14
CA TRP A 75 -5.31 -0.67 12.95
C TRP A 75 -6.11 -1.88 13.48
N ASN A 76 -7.35 -1.62 13.89
CA ASN A 76 -8.34 -2.64 14.27
C ASN A 76 -9.05 -3.27 13.05
N ARG A 77 -8.45 -3.18 11.85
CA ARG A 77 -8.89 -3.81 10.58
C ARG A 77 -10.20 -3.28 10.00
N ILE A 78 -10.62 -2.07 10.39
CA ILE A 78 -11.75 -1.35 9.83
C ILE A 78 -11.22 -0.22 8.95
N PHE A 79 -11.18 -0.45 7.64
CA PHE A 79 -10.68 0.53 6.65
C PHE A 79 -11.86 1.31 6.05
N LEU A 80 -11.83 2.63 6.21
CA LEU A 80 -12.87 3.55 5.73
C LEU A 80 -12.18 4.67 4.94
N PRO A 81 -11.79 4.41 3.67
CA PRO A 81 -11.10 5.35 2.80
C PRO A 81 -11.99 6.44 2.19
#